data_AF-Q56J75-F1
#
_entry.id   AF-Q56J75-F1
#
_cell.length_a   1.000
_cell.length_b   1.000
_cell.length_c   1.000
_cell.angle_alpha   90.00
_cell.angle_beta   90.00
_cell.angle_gamma   90.00
#
_symmetry.space_group_name_H-M   'P 1'
#
loop_
_entity.id
_entity.type
_entity.pdbx_description
1 polymer ?
#
loop_
_entity_poly.entity_id
_entity_poly.type
_entity_poly.pdbx_seq_one_letter_code
_entity_poly.pdbx_strand_id
1 'polypeptide(L)'
;VVTAIREFLQALDTYKKSTHLTKDDKEKLKTLQLQISRTENLKGLFVLLLRCYNPSLQSRQYLQDLIVTNHFLILLVDGINDVSANKNLLAHIKKFATMEIMHQYGLLLENFSGNGAFVNDCIFTMMHHVGGDLEQIDVLFQPSILKTYSQIWETEYEICEDWSDLIEYVIHKFISTPQPSSVTLTATLPELTSQILAGNRLDSWAQEEKDSLHWYYVQCKQSETMIADILKLFQENGNHQKTRTALIEQLCDQDIITLDRYDELMKIENPNYEKNLQVSSHPGKKEDEEKWSLTAVNDIQVLRDRLIKENKGKMIVWLQQTLLECCYAKLNLL
;
A
#
# COMPACT_ATOMS: atom_id res chain seq x y z
N VAL A 1 7.73 -19.16 0.61
CA VAL A 1 7.67 -18.97 2.08
C VAL A 1 6.23 -18.97 2.58
N VAL A 2 5.34 -18.09 2.09
CA VAL A 2 3.91 -18.03 2.49
C VAL A 2 3.22 -19.39 2.40
N THR A 3 3.36 -20.09 1.27
CA THR A 3 2.83 -21.45 1.09
C THR A 3 3.32 -22.43 2.14
N ALA A 4 4.62 -22.42 2.47
CA ALA A 4 5.18 -23.31 3.49
C ALA A 4 4.61 -23.03 4.88
N ILE A 5 4.38 -21.75 5.22
CA ILE A 5 3.70 -21.37 6.46
C ILE A 5 2.27 -21.92 6.46
N ARG A 6 1.53 -21.79 5.34
CA ARG A 6 0.18 -22.33 5.22
C ARG A 6 0.12 -23.83 5.42
N GLU A 7 0.96 -24.59 4.72
CA GLU A 7 1.02 -26.05 4.85
C GLU A 7 1.30 -26.46 6.30
N PHE A 8 2.19 -25.74 6.99
CA PHE A 8 2.48 -25.97 8.40
C PHE A 8 1.26 -25.70 9.31
N LEU A 9 0.56 -24.58 9.10
CA LEU A 9 -0.65 -24.24 9.87
C LEU A 9 -1.78 -25.26 9.63
N GLN A 10 -1.99 -25.67 8.38
CA GLN A 10 -3.00 -26.67 8.00
C GLN A 10 -2.66 -28.06 8.56
N ALA A 11 -1.38 -28.46 8.52
CA ALA A 11 -0.94 -29.69 9.16
C ALA A 11 -1.23 -29.66 10.66
N LEU A 12 -0.90 -28.56 11.35
CA LEU A 12 -1.18 -28.39 12.77
C LEU A 12 -2.68 -28.50 13.09
N ASP A 13 -3.55 -27.88 12.31
CA ASP A 13 -5.01 -28.00 12.46
C ASP A 13 -5.50 -29.44 12.22
N THR A 14 -4.95 -30.11 11.20
CA THR A 14 -5.25 -31.52 10.90
C THR A 14 -4.86 -32.44 12.06
N TYR A 15 -3.66 -32.26 12.63
CA TYR A 15 -3.22 -33.03 13.79
C TYR A 15 -4.10 -32.76 15.01
N LYS A 16 -4.52 -31.51 15.26
CA LYS A 16 -5.43 -31.19 16.38
C LYS A 16 -6.75 -31.96 16.30
N LYS A 17 -7.25 -32.23 15.10
CA LYS A 17 -8.49 -32.99 14.84
C LYS A 17 -8.30 -34.51 14.89
N SER A 18 -7.06 -35.00 14.95
CA SER A 18 -6.75 -36.43 14.94
C SER A 18 -7.18 -37.12 16.25
N THR A 19 -7.93 -38.21 16.11
CA THR A 19 -8.44 -39.02 17.23
C THR A 19 -7.37 -39.94 17.83
N HIS A 20 -6.32 -40.27 17.08
CA HIS A 20 -5.31 -41.27 17.44
C HIS A 20 -4.12 -40.71 18.24
N LEU A 21 -4.06 -39.39 18.46
CA LEU A 21 -2.95 -38.78 19.19
C LEU A 21 -2.96 -39.13 20.68
N THR A 22 -1.77 -39.35 21.22
CA THR A 22 -1.59 -39.55 22.67
C THR A 22 -1.91 -38.26 23.44
N LYS A 23 -2.12 -38.36 24.75
CA LYS A 23 -2.32 -37.17 25.60
C LYS A 23 -1.11 -36.23 25.56
N ASP A 24 0.10 -36.80 25.55
CA ASP A 24 1.35 -36.04 25.47
C ASP A 24 1.47 -35.27 24.14
N ASP A 25 1.13 -35.92 23.02
CA ASP A 25 1.11 -35.25 21.71
C ASP A 25 0.10 -34.10 21.67
N LYS A 26 -1.09 -34.29 22.27
CA LYS A 26 -2.10 -33.23 22.36
C LYS A 26 -1.62 -32.02 23.18
N GLU A 27 -0.91 -32.24 24.28
CA GLU A 27 -0.33 -31.16 25.08
C GLU A 27 0.83 -30.45 24.35
N LYS A 28 1.66 -31.20 23.61
CA LYS A 28 2.68 -30.62 22.73
C LYS A 28 2.08 -29.74 21.64
N LEU A 29 1.00 -30.18 20.99
CA LEU A 29 0.31 -29.38 19.96
C LEU A 29 -0.32 -28.12 20.54
N LYS A 30 -0.92 -28.18 21.74
CA LYS A 30 -1.42 -26.99 22.45
C LYS A 30 -0.28 -26.02 22.78
N THR A 31 0.85 -26.54 23.25
CA THR A 31 2.04 -25.74 23.55
C THR A 31 2.55 -25.04 22.29
N LEU A 32 2.61 -25.76 21.16
CA LEU A 32 3.00 -25.20 19.87
C LEU A 32 2.03 -24.12 19.39
N GLN A 33 0.72 -24.34 19.51
CA GLN A 33 -0.31 -23.35 19.18
C GLN A 33 -0.12 -22.06 20.00
N LEU A 34 0.15 -22.19 21.31
CA LEU A 34 0.41 -21.07 22.20
C LEU A 34 1.71 -20.34 21.86
N GLN A 35 2.75 -21.05 21.42
CA GLN A 35 3.99 -20.42 20.96
C GLN A 35 3.78 -19.63 19.66
N ILE A 36 3.04 -20.20 18.71
CA ILE A 36 2.68 -19.53 17.45
C ILE A 36 1.88 -18.25 17.74
N SER A 37 0.88 -18.32 18.63
CA SER A 37 0.05 -17.15 18.95
C SER A 37 0.81 -16.01 19.63
N ARG A 38 1.87 -16.34 20.38
CA ARG A 38 2.77 -15.36 21.02
C ARG A 38 3.85 -14.82 20.07
N THR A 39 3.98 -15.37 18.87
CA THR A 39 4.99 -14.93 17.90
C THR A 39 4.50 -13.70 17.13
N GLU A 40 4.67 -12.52 17.72
CA GLU A 40 4.23 -11.24 17.13
C GLU A 40 4.81 -10.97 15.73
N ASN A 41 6.04 -11.39 15.47
CA ASN A 41 6.69 -11.20 14.16
C ASN A 41 5.99 -11.99 13.05
N LEU A 42 5.49 -13.20 13.36
CA LEU A 42 4.76 -14.02 12.39
C LEU A 42 3.40 -13.38 12.05
N LYS A 43 2.70 -12.88 13.07
CA LYS A 43 1.45 -12.12 12.90
C LYS A 43 1.70 -10.81 12.13
N GLY A 44 2.74 -10.08 12.49
CA GLY A 44 3.14 -8.82 11.84
C GLY A 44 3.60 -9.01 10.39
N LEU A 45 4.14 -10.18 10.04
CA LEU A 45 4.58 -10.49 8.68
C LEU A 45 3.42 -10.33 7.68
N PHE A 46 2.24 -10.87 7.97
CA PHE A 46 1.10 -10.77 7.04
C PHE A 46 0.58 -9.34 6.88
N VAL A 47 0.62 -8.54 7.95
CA VAL A 47 0.32 -7.10 7.88
C VAL A 47 1.31 -6.40 6.95
N LEU A 48 2.61 -6.68 7.08
CA LEU A 48 3.65 -6.10 6.24
C LEU A 48 3.49 -6.53 4.77
N LEU A 49 3.34 -7.83 4.51
CA LEU A 49 3.27 -8.38 3.16
C LEU A 49 2.02 -7.89 2.41
N LEU A 50 0.89 -7.71 3.10
CA LEU A 50 -0.33 -7.17 2.48
C LEU A 50 -0.20 -5.67 2.19
N ARG A 51 0.47 -4.88 3.04
CA ARG A 51 0.75 -3.46 2.74
C ARG A 51 1.68 -3.33 1.53
N CYS A 52 2.76 -4.10 1.52
CA CYS A 52 3.73 -4.08 0.43
C CYS A 52 3.26 -4.83 -0.83
N TYR A 53 2.02 -5.32 -0.90
CA TYR A 53 1.53 -6.01 -2.08
C TYR A 53 1.44 -5.04 -3.25
N ASN A 54 2.04 -5.42 -4.37
CA ASN A 54 2.01 -4.62 -5.60
C ASN A 54 1.56 -5.49 -6.78
N PRO A 55 0.37 -5.24 -7.36
CA PRO A 55 -0.18 -6.04 -8.46
C PRO A 55 0.65 -5.96 -9.75
N SER A 56 1.52 -4.96 -9.91
CA SER A 56 2.44 -4.88 -11.06
C SER A 56 3.63 -5.85 -10.97
N LEU A 57 3.99 -6.25 -9.74
CA LEU A 57 5.15 -7.09 -9.46
C LEU A 57 4.75 -8.50 -8.99
N GLN A 58 3.58 -8.63 -8.38
CA GLN A 58 3.14 -9.83 -7.70
C GLN A 58 1.80 -10.30 -8.27
N SER A 59 1.66 -11.63 -8.37
CA SER A 59 0.47 -12.23 -8.96
C SER A 59 -0.72 -12.19 -8.01
N ARG A 60 -1.93 -12.26 -8.60
CA ARG A 60 -3.18 -12.48 -7.86
C ARG A 60 -3.16 -13.76 -7.01
N GLN A 61 -2.47 -14.80 -7.49
CA GLN A 61 -2.29 -16.04 -6.72
C GLN A 61 -1.49 -15.80 -5.43
N TYR A 62 -0.46 -14.94 -5.48
CA TYR A 62 0.29 -14.56 -4.28
C TYR A 62 -0.58 -13.80 -3.28
N LEU A 63 -1.43 -12.87 -3.74
CA LEU A 63 -2.39 -12.18 -2.87
C LEU A 63 -3.38 -13.14 -2.21
N GLN A 64 -3.92 -14.09 -2.98
CA GLN A 64 -4.76 -15.15 -2.44
C GLN A 64 -4.01 -15.97 -1.39
N ASP A 65 -2.76 -16.34 -1.66
CA ASP A 65 -1.92 -17.05 -0.70
C ASP A 65 -1.73 -16.26 0.59
N LEU A 66 -1.50 -14.95 0.53
CA LEU A 66 -1.39 -14.10 1.72
C LEU A 66 -2.67 -14.08 2.54
N ILE A 67 -3.81 -13.83 1.90
CA ILE A 67 -5.11 -13.71 2.55
C ILE A 67 -5.52 -15.03 3.21
N VAL A 68 -5.42 -16.14 2.47
CA VAL A 68 -5.80 -17.47 2.98
C VAL A 68 -4.87 -17.90 4.11
N THR A 69 -3.56 -17.68 3.99
CA THR A 69 -2.61 -18.07 5.05
C THR A 69 -2.81 -17.23 6.32
N ASN A 70 -3.08 -15.93 6.16
CA ASN A 70 -3.42 -15.06 7.28
C ASN A 70 -4.71 -15.53 7.98
N HIS A 71 -5.74 -15.93 7.22
CA HIS A 71 -6.97 -16.47 7.77
C HIS A 71 -6.73 -17.74 8.61
N PHE A 72 -5.93 -18.69 8.10
CA PHE A 72 -5.55 -19.88 8.89
C PHE A 72 -4.79 -19.51 10.17
N LEU A 73 -3.91 -18.51 10.12
CA LEU A 73 -3.20 -18.04 11.31
C LEU A 73 -4.17 -17.44 12.34
N ILE A 74 -5.14 -16.64 11.91
CA ILE A 74 -6.16 -16.04 12.77
C ILE A 74 -7.02 -17.12 13.42
N LEU A 75 -7.54 -18.09 12.66
CA LEU A 75 -8.31 -19.22 13.20
C LEU A 75 -7.51 -20.03 14.21
N LEU A 76 -6.21 -20.23 13.96
CA LEU A 76 -5.34 -20.93 14.88
C LEU A 76 -5.15 -20.16 16.19
N VAL A 77 -5.03 -18.84 16.13
CA VAL A 77 -4.92 -17.98 17.33
C VAL A 77 -6.24 -17.92 18.09
N ASP A 78 -7.37 -17.81 17.38
CA ASP A 78 -8.72 -17.74 17.95
C ASP A 78 -9.14 -19.05 18.63
N GLY A 79 -8.70 -20.20 18.10
CA GLY A 79 -8.91 -21.52 18.70
C GLY A 79 -8.17 -21.76 20.02
N ILE A 80 -7.63 -20.72 20.68
CA ILE A 80 -7.09 -20.76 22.04
C ILE A 80 -8.17 -20.23 22.98
N ASN A 81 -8.75 -21.11 23.82
CA ASN A 81 -9.77 -20.74 24.82
C ASN A 81 -9.19 -19.92 25.99
N ASP A 82 -8.67 -18.73 25.71
CA ASP A 82 -8.17 -17.77 26.69
C ASP A 82 -8.74 -16.37 26.38
N VAL A 83 -9.50 -15.81 27.32
CA VAL A 83 -10.10 -14.47 27.20
C VAL A 83 -9.03 -13.38 26.94
N SER A 84 -7.81 -13.57 27.46
CA SER A 84 -6.69 -12.68 27.16
C SER A 84 -6.23 -12.80 25.71
N ALA A 85 -6.31 -13.99 25.10
CA ALA A 85 -5.94 -14.23 23.71
C ALA A 85 -6.91 -13.54 22.75
N ASN A 86 -8.21 -13.54 23.05
CA ASN A 86 -9.23 -12.88 22.20
C ASN A 86 -9.04 -11.36 22.14
N LYS A 87 -8.73 -10.70 23.28
CA LYS A 87 -8.41 -9.27 23.29
C LYS A 87 -7.15 -8.96 22.47
N ASN A 88 -6.15 -9.82 22.55
CA ASN A 88 -4.91 -9.69 21.77
C ASN A 88 -5.15 -9.94 20.27
N LEU A 89 -6.11 -10.81 19.92
CA LEU A 89 -6.49 -11.07 18.54
C LEU A 89 -7.19 -9.85 17.92
N LEU A 90 -8.20 -9.27 18.58
CA LEU A 90 -8.88 -8.08 18.07
C LEU A 90 -7.90 -6.89 17.92
N ALA A 91 -6.97 -6.72 18.87
CA ALA A 91 -5.90 -5.74 18.77
C ALA A 91 -4.97 -5.99 17.57
N HIS A 92 -4.76 -7.25 17.20
CA HIS A 92 -4.01 -7.62 16.00
C HIS A 92 -4.82 -7.37 14.72
N ILE A 93 -6.10 -7.76 14.66
CA ILE A 93 -7.02 -7.52 13.54
C ILE A 93 -7.12 -6.02 13.24
N LYS A 94 -7.11 -5.16 14.27
CA LYS A 94 -7.08 -3.70 14.09
C LYS A 94 -5.94 -3.20 13.19
N LYS A 95 -4.83 -3.93 13.06
CA LYS A 95 -3.72 -3.59 12.16
C LYS A 95 -4.08 -3.76 10.67
N PHE A 96 -5.11 -4.55 10.36
CA PHE A 96 -5.65 -4.79 9.02
C PHE A 96 -6.71 -3.76 8.61
N ALA A 97 -7.33 -3.06 9.59
CA ALA A 97 -8.32 -2.01 9.37
C ALA A 97 -7.68 -0.71 8.84
N THR A 98 -7.06 -0.79 7.67
CA THR A 98 -6.43 0.33 6.96
C THR A 98 -6.88 0.32 5.51
N MET A 99 -6.99 1.51 4.89
CA MET A 99 -7.44 1.65 3.50
C MET A 99 -6.60 0.79 2.55
N GLU A 100 -5.28 0.82 2.72
CA GLU A 100 -4.31 0.07 1.92
C GLU A 100 -4.54 -1.45 1.99
N ILE A 101 -4.65 -2.03 3.18
CA ILE A 101 -4.86 -3.48 3.32
C ILE A 101 -6.26 -3.88 2.83
N MET A 102 -7.31 -3.13 3.21
CA MET A 102 -8.67 -3.43 2.76
C MET A 102 -8.81 -3.30 1.25
N HIS A 103 -8.04 -2.41 0.62
CA HIS A 103 -7.96 -2.32 -0.84
C HIS A 103 -7.48 -3.64 -1.44
N GLN A 104 -6.48 -4.29 -0.85
CA GLN A 104 -5.99 -5.59 -1.35
C GLN A 104 -7.02 -6.70 -1.18
N TYR A 105 -7.74 -6.72 -0.05
CA TYR A 105 -8.87 -7.64 0.10
C TYR A 105 -9.96 -7.36 -0.95
N GLY A 106 -10.26 -6.09 -1.22
CA GLY A 106 -11.17 -5.67 -2.29
C GLY A 106 -10.72 -6.12 -3.68
N LEU A 107 -9.44 -5.94 -4.02
CA LEU A 107 -8.85 -6.35 -5.30
C LEU A 107 -9.01 -7.87 -5.54
N LEU A 108 -8.84 -8.68 -4.50
CA LEU A 108 -9.11 -10.11 -4.61
C LEU A 108 -10.62 -10.40 -4.70
N LEU A 109 -11.47 -9.62 -4.03
CA LEU A 109 -12.92 -9.77 -4.12
C LEU A 109 -13.50 -9.41 -5.51
N GLU A 110 -12.86 -8.54 -6.29
CA GLU A 110 -13.37 -8.10 -7.60
C GLU A 110 -13.69 -9.24 -8.58
N ASN A 111 -13.07 -10.41 -8.41
CA ASN A 111 -13.38 -11.63 -9.16
C ASN A 111 -13.96 -12.72 -8.24
N PHE A 112 -14.92 -12.33 -7.40
CA PHE A 112 -15.63 -13.21 -6.45
C PHE A 112 -16.21 -14.46 -7.13
N SER A 113 -16.74 -14.34 -8.35
CA SER A 113 -17.34 -15.46 -9.09
C SER A 113 -16.31 -16.49 -9.57
N GLY A 114 -15.08 -16.05 -9.83
CA GLY A 114 -13.96 -16.94 -10.20
C GLY A 114 -13.14 -17.41 -8.99
N ASN A 115 -13.33 -16.83 -7.81
CA ASN A 115 -12.70 -17.27 -6.59
C ASN A 115 -13.39 -18.53 -6.05
N GLY A 116 -12.64 -19.42 -5.40
CA GLY A 116 -13.26 -20.51 -4.64
C GLY A 116 -14.05 -19.98 -3.44
N ALA A 117 -15.13 -20.66 -3.05
CA ALA A 117 -16.01 -20.25 -1.94
C ALA A 117 -15.23 -19.94 -0.65
N PHE A 118 -14.26 -20.78 -0.30
CA PHE A 118 -13.41 -20.58 0.88
C PHE A 118 -12.54 -19.30 0.80
N VAL A 119 -12.11 -18.90 -0.39
CA VAL A 119 -11.34 -17.66 -0.57
C VAL A 119 -12.22 -16.45 -0.32
N ASN A 120 -13.45 -16.45 -0.85
CA ASN A 120 -14.42 -15.39 -0.58
C ASN A 120 -14.78 -15.33 0.91
N ASP A 121 -14.96 -16.48 1.54
CA ASP A 121 -15.21 -16.58 2.98
C ASP A 121 -14.07 -15.96 3.81
N CYS A 122 -12.81 -16.21 3.46
CA CYS A 122 -11.66 -15.57 4.08
C CYS A 122 -11.69 -14.04 3.96
N ILE A 123 -12.13 -13.53 2.81
CA ILE A 123 -12.22 -12.09 2.54
C ILE A 123 -13.35 -11.46 3.36
N PHE A 124 -14.55 -12.02 3.28
CA PHE A 124 -15.71 -11.52 4.00
C PHE A 124 -15.53 -11.59 5.51
N THR A 125 -14.91 -12.66 6.03
CA THR A 125 -14.59 -12.78 7.46
C THR A 125 -13.71 -11.61 7.93
N MET A 126 -12.66 -11.26 7.17
CA MET A 126 -11.82 -10.12 7.53
C MET A 126 -12.58 -8.79 7.45
N MET A 127 -13.37 -8.59 6.39
CA MET A 127 -14.18 -7.38 6.23
C MET A 127 -15.26 -7.26 7.31
N HIS A 128 -15.85 -8.37 7.75
CA HIS A 128 -16.77 -8.44 8.87
C HIS A 128 -16.09 -8.02 10.18
N HIS A 129 -14.90 -8.55 10.48
CA HIS A 129 -14.16 -8.11 11.67
C HIS A 129 -13.83 -6.61 11.63
N VAL A 130 -13.55 -6.06 10.44
CA VAL A 130 -13.23 -4.63 10.28
C VAL A 130 -14.47 -3.74 10.40
N GLY A 131 -15.56 -4.07 9.68
CA GLY A 131 -16.76 -3.25 9.62
C GLY A 131 -17.75 -3.50 10.77
N GLY A 132 -17.84 -4.74 11.22
CA GLY A 132 -18.67 -5.21 12.34
C GLY A 132 -17.96 -5.05 13.68
N ASP A 133 -16.99 -5.93 13.98
CA ASP A 133 -16.40 -6.01 15.32
C ASP A 133 -15.60 -4.76 15.73
N LEU A 134 -14.87 -4.17 14.78
CA LEU A 134 -14.04 -2.98 15.02
C LEU A 134 -14.78 -1.66 14.75
N GLU A 135 -16.00 -1.73 14.20
CA GLU A 135 -16.81 -0.58 13.79
C GLU A 135 -16.07 0.42 12.86
N GLN A 136 -15.04 -0.04 12.13
CA GLN A 136 -14.24 0.78 11.20
C GLN A 136 -14.75 0.62 9.77
N ILE A 137 -16.06 0.78 9.62
CA ILE A 137 -16.76 0.55 8.35
C ILE A 137 -16.33 1.51 7.23
N ASP A 138 -15.88 2.72 7.59
CA ASP A 138 -15.43 3.74 6.62
C ASP A 138 -14.30 3.23 5.73
N VAL A 139 -13.50 2.28 6.23
CA VAL A 139 -12.38 1.67 5.48
C VAL A 139 -12.89 0.79 4.33
N LEU A 140 -14.13 0.33 4.39
CA LEU A 140 -14.80 -0.46 3.35
C LEU A 140 -15.53 0.41 2.31
N PHE A 141 -15.67 1.72 2.52
CA PHE A 141 -16.30 2.65 1.57
C PHE A 141 -15.43 2.97 0.34
N GLN A 142 -14.58 2.03 -0.06
CA GLN A 142 -13.75 2.14 -1.24
C GLN A 142 -14.58 1.85 -2.49
N PRO A 143 -14.45 2.63 -3.58
CA PRO A 143 -15.23 2.42 -4.79
C PRO A 143 -15.12 1.00 -5.38
N SER A 144 -13.95 0.36 -5.30
CA SER A 144 -13.76 -1.03 -5.76
C SER A 144 -14.60 -2.00 -4.93
N ILE A 145 -14.53 -1.91 -3.60
CA ILE A 145 -15.29 -2.76 -2.67
C ILE A 145 -16.79 -2.54 -2.84
N LEU A 146 -17.24 -1.28 -2.83
CA LEU A 146 -18.66 -0.94 -2.98
C LEU A 146 -19.22 -1.43 -4.31
N LYS A 147 -18.48 -1.23 -5.42
CA LYS A 147 -18.87 -1.75 -6.73
C LYS A 147 -19.04 -3.27 -6.70
N THR A 148 -18.08 -3.99 -6.13
CA THR A 148 -18.14 -5.46 -6.03
C THR A 148 -19.27 -5.91 -5.12
N TYR A 149 -19.51 -5.24 -4.00
CA TYR A 149 -20.65 -5.50 -3.12
C TYR A 149 -21.99 -5.31 -3.83
N SER A 150 -22.16 -4.20 -4.58
CA SER A 150 -23.36 -3.99 -5.39
C SER A 150 -23.52 -5.06 -6.47
N GLN A 151 -22.44 -5.49 -7.12
CA GLN A 151 -22.50 -6.58 -8.10
C GLN A 151 -22.94 -7.90 -7.46
N ILE A 152 -22.42 -8.24 -6.28
CA ILE A 152 -22.82 -9.45 -5.55
C ILE A 152 -24.29 -9.34 -5.13
N TRP A 153 -24.71 -8.17 -4.65
CA TRP A 153 -26.09 -7.90 -4.23
C TRP A 153 -27.11 -7.99 -5.38
N GLU A 154 -26.73 -7.54 -6.57
CA GLU A 154 -27.60 -7.54 -7.77
C GLU A 154 -27.62 -8.88 -8.51
N THR A 155 -26.61 -9.72 -8.29
CA THR A 155 -26.53 -11.04 -8.94
C THR A 155 -27.17 -12.12 -8.08
N GLU A 156 -27.74 -13.17 -8.69
CA GLU A 156 -28.18 -14.39 -7.98
C GLU A 156 -26.98 -15.24 -7.50
N TYR A 157 -25.90 -14.58 -7.07
CA TYR A 157 -24.73 -15.26 -6.55
C TYR A 157 -25.04 -15.73 -5.13
N GLU A 158 -25.12 -17.06 -4.94
CA GLU A 158 -25.39 -17.65 -3.63
C GLU A 158 -24.26 -17.35 -2.65
N ILE A 159 -24.52 -16.45 -1.70
CA ILE A 159 -23.71 -16.19 -0.51
C ILE A 159 -24.48 -16.63 0.72
N CYS A 160 -23.77 -16.90 1.83
CA CYS A 160 -24.47 -17.15 3.09
C CYS A 160 -25.11 -15.87 3.62
N GLU A 161 -26.14 -16.04 4.45
CA GLU A 161 -26.91 -14.95 5.06
C GLU A 161 -26.00 -13.93 5.76
N ASP A 162 -24.99 -14.39 6.51
CA ASP A 162 -24.06 -13.49 7.24
C ASP A 162 -23.30 -12.53 6.30
N TRP A 163 -22.95 -12.98 5.10
CA TRP A 163 -22.27 -12.15 4.10
C TRP A 163 -23.23 -11.23 3.35
N SER A 164 -24.48 -11.66 3.17
CA SER A 164 -25.55 -10.78 2.68
C SER A 164 -25.78 -9.64 3.67
N ASP A 165 -25.94 -9.94 4.96
CA ASP A 165 -26.12 -8.96 6.03
C ASP A 165 -24.97 -7.96 6.10
N LEU A 166 -23.72 -8.43 5.94
CA LEU A 166 -22.55 -7.56 5.87
C LEU A 166 -22.62 -6.59 4.68
N ILE A 167 -22.95 -7.08 3.49
CA ILE A 167 -23.05 -6.25 2.29
C ILE A 167 -24.16 -5.22 2.46
N GLU A 168 -25.33 -5.64 2.94
CA GLU A 168 -26.46 -4.74 3.22
C GLU A 168 -26.03 -3.63 4.18
N TYR A 169 -25.42 -4.03 5.29
CA TYR A 169 -24.97 -3.12 6.34
C TYR A 169 -24.01 -2.07 5.79
N VAL A 170 -23.01 -2.48 5.00
CA VAL A 170 -22.02 -1.57 4.42
C VAL A 170 -22.66 -0.62 3.40
N ILE A 171 -23.52 -1.13 2.50
CA ILE A 171 -24.20 -0.28 1.50
C ILE A 171 -25.15 0.73 2.18
N HIS A 172 -25.98 0.27 3.13
CA HIS A 172 -26.90 1.16 3.86
C HIS A 172 -26.15 2.22 4.66
N LYS A 173 -25.06 1.85 5.33
CA LYS A 173 -24.22 2.80 6.06
C LYS A 173 -23.55 3.80 5.12
N PHE A 174 -23.08 3.37 3.96
CA PHE A 174 -22.50 4.28 2.97
C PHE A 174 -23.53 5.32 2.48
N ILE A 175 -24.74 4.88 2.11
CA ILE A 175 -25.81 5.77 1.64
C ILE A 175 -26.28 6.74 2.74
N SER A 176 -26.34 6.26 3.98
CA SER A 176 -26.78 7.05 5.13
C SER A 176 -25.71 8.01 5.66
N THR A 177 -24.45 7.82 5.26
CA THR A 177 -23.34 8.69 5.69
C THR A 177 -23.32 9.93 4.78
N PRO A 178 -23.59 11.14 5.30
CA PRO A 178 -23.59 12.35 4.50
C PRO A 178 -22.19 12.58 3.95
N GLN A 179 -22.03 12.53 2.62
CA GLN A 179 -20.77 12.92 2.00
C GLN A 179 -20.54 14.41 2.26
N PRO A 180 -19.35 14.82 2.74
CA PRO A 180 -19.00 16.23 2.76
C PRO A 180 -19.14 16.76 1.33
N SER A 181 -19.93 17.82 1.18
CA SER A 181 -20.28 18.48 -0.08
C SER A 181 -19.13 18.45 -1.08
N SER A 182 -19.44 17.98 -2.29
CA SER A 182 -18.57 17.89 -3.48
C SER A 182 -17.92 19.23 -3.86
N VAL A 183 -16.94 19.69 -3.08
CA VAL A 183 -15.97 20.74 -3.41
C VAL A 183 -14.59 20.44 -2.77
N THR A 184 -14.47 19.41 -1.92
CA THR A 184 -13.26 19.20 -1.11
C THR A 184 -12.66 17.79 -1.23
N LEU A 185 -12.62 17.23 -2.45
CA LEU A 185 -11.83 16.00 -2.71
C LEU A 185 -10.32 16.29 -2.95
N THR A 186 -9.87 17.54 -2.79
CA THR A 186 -8.47 17.93 -3.04
C THR A 186 -7.75 18.56 -1.85
N ALA A 187 -8.38 18.82 -0.69
CA ALA A 187 -7.76 19.67 0.33
C ALA A 187 -7.41 19.02 1.68
N THR A 188 -7.79 17.77 1.97
CA THR A 188 -7.49 17.16 3.28
C THR A 188 -7.17 15.67 3.22
N LEU A 189 -6.20 15.29 2.40
CA LEU A 189 -5.53 13.98 2.46
C LEU A 189 -4.02 14.23 2.38
N PRO A 190 -3.30 14.27 3.52
CA PRO A 190 -1.86 14.42 3.50
C PRO A 190 -1.20 13.11 3.03
N GLU A 191 -0.61 13.16 1.83
CA GLU A 191 0.68 12.55 1.45
C GLU A 191 0.76 11.03 1.25
N LEU A 192 -0.12 10.20 1.83
CA LEU A 192 -0.13 8.75 1.58
C LEU A 192 -1.01 8.32 0.40
N THR A 193 -1.98 9.15 0.01
CA THR A 193 -2.89 8.84 -1.10
C THR A 193 -2.28 9.13 -2.47
N SER A 194 -1.28 10.03 -2.55
CA SER A 194 -0.59 10.33 -3.81
C SER A 194 0.24 9.16 -4.32
N GLN A 195 0.73 8.27 -3.44
CA GLN A 195 1.48 7.08 -3.86
C GLN A 195 0.55 5.92 -4.29
N ILE A 196 -0.62 5.79 -3.67
CA ILE A 196 -1.56 4.70 -3.94
C ILE A 196 -2.48 5.02 -5.13
N LEU A 197 -2.86 6.29 -5.33
CA LEU A 197 -3.65 6.73 -6.49
C LEU A 197 -2.80 6.95 -7.75
N ALA A 198 -1.47 7.12 -7.63
CA ALA A 198 -0.57 7.10 -8.79
C ALA A 198 -0.46 5.71 -9.44
N GLY A 199 -0.79 4.64 -8.70
CA GLY A 199 -0.83 3.28 -9.25
C GLY A 199 -2.04 2.98 -10.14
N ASN A 200 -3.06 3.86 -10.20
CA ASN A 200 -4.31 3.57 -10.92
C ASN A 200 -5.00 4.79 -11.59
N ARG A 201 -4.24 5.81 -12.00
CA ARG A 201 -4.72 6.85 -12.93
C ARG A 201 -3.78 6.98 -14.12
N LEU A 202 -4.27 6.60 -15.30
CA LEU A 202 -4.12 7.19 -16.64
C LEU A 202 -2.76 7.70 -17.19
N ASP A 203 -1.68 7.78 -16.41
CA ASP A 203 -0.36 8.35 -16.77
C ASP A 203 0.83 7.45 -16.39
N SER A 204 0.61 6.15 -16.15
CA SER A 204 1.72 5.20 -15.97
C SER A 204 2.44 4.97 -17.30
N TRP A 205 3.68 5.47 -17.41
CA TRP A 205 4.55 5.17 -18.54
C TRP A 205 4.99 3.70 -18.51
N ALA A 206 4.58 2.91 -19.50
CA ALA A 206 5.08 1.54 -19.65
C ALA A 206 6.58 1.55 -20.00
N GLN A 207 7.32 0.50 -19.64
CA GLN A 207 8.77 0.45 -19.88
C GLN A 207 9.12 0.63 -21.37
N GLU A 208 8.33 0.03 -22.27
CA GLU A 208 8.48 0.18 -23.72
C GLU A 208 8.29 1.66 -24.18
N GLU A 209 7.38 2.40 -23.53
CA GLU A 209 7.16 3.82 -23.81
C GLU A 209 8.34 4.68 -23.32
N LYS A 210 8.93 4.32 -22.18
CA LYS A 210 10.13 4.99 -21.63
C LYS A 210 11.34 4.79 -22.54
N ASP A 211 11.57 3.55 -22.96
CA ASP A 211 12.68 3.20 -23.86
C ASP A 211 12.52 3.89 -25.23
N SER A 212 11.28 3.98 -25.73
CA SER A 212 10.96 4.68 -26.99
C SER A 212 11.15 6.20 -26.88
N LEU A 213 10.86 6.79 -25.72
CA LEU A 213 10.97 8.24 -25.50
C LEU A 213 12.41 8.74 -25.72
N HIS A 214 13.41 8.00 -25.26
CA HIS A 214 14.82 8.34 -25.50
C HIS A 214 15.13 8.37 -27.01
N TRP A 215 14.63 7.39 -27.77
CA TRP A 215 14.86 7.32 -29.21
C TRP A 215 14.19 8.48 -29.95
N TYR A 216 12.93 8.81 -29.62
CA TYR A 216 12.23 9.96 -30.20
C TYR A 216 12.88 11.31 -29.84
N TYR A 217 13.37 11.45 -28.60
CA TYR A 217 14.12 12.64 -28.19
C TYR A 217 15.36 12.87 -29.06
N VAL A 218 16.16 11.83 -29.28
CA VAL A 218 17.38 11.91 -30.11
C VAL A 218 17.05 12.31 -31.55
N GLN A 219 15.91 11.86 -32.10
CA GLN A 219 15.46 12.20 -33.45
C GLN A 219 14.96 13.64 -33.56
N CYS A 220 14.31 14.17 -32.52
CA CYS A 220 13.65 15.47 -32.54
C CYS A 220 14.46 16.61 -31.90
N LYS A 221 15.65 16.35 -31.33
CA LYS A 221 16.43 17.34 -30.55
C LYS A 221 16.88 18.60 -31.31
N GLN A 222 16.87 18.57 -32.64
CA GLN A 222 17.21 19.73 -33.48
C GLN A 222 15.99 20.51 -33.96
N SER A 223 14.78 20.05 -33.62
CA SER A 223 13.53 20.71 -34.00
C SER A 223 13.16 21.80 -33.00
N GLU A 224 12.73 22.96 -33.50
CA GLU A 224 12.15 24.04 -32.69
C GLU A 224 10.84 23.61 -32.00
N THR A 225 10.14 22.61 -32.56
CA THR A 225 8.89 22.06 -32.04
C THR A 225 9.04 20.66 -31.45
N MET A 226 10.21 20.36 -30.88
CA MET A 226 10.60 19.05 -30.36
C MET A 226 9.49 18.27 -29.62
N ILE A 227 8.84 18.88 -28.62
CA ILE A 227 7.82 18.21 -27.81
C ILE A 227 6.56 17.88 -28.64
N ALA A 228 6.23 18.71 -29.64
CA ALA A 228 5.11 18.44 -30.54
C ALA A 228 5.43 17.27 -31.48
N ASP A 229 6.67 17.20 -31.96
CA ASP A 229 7.12 16.14 -32.87
C ASP A 229 7.20 14.80 -32.14
N ILE A 230 7.70 14.77 -30.90
CA ILE A 230 7.71 13.56 -30.08
C ILE A 230 6.28 13.09 -29.79
N LEU A 231 5.35 14.00 -29.45
CA LEU A 231 3.95 13.62 -29.25
C LEU A 231 3.31 13.04 -30.51
N LYS A 232 3.63 13.60 -31.68
CA LYS A 232 3.16 13.07 -32.96
C LYS A 232 3.67 11.65 -33.20
N LEU A 233 4.95 11.38 -32.91
CA LEU A 233 5.52 10.03 -33.00
C LEU A 233 4.85 9.05 -32.02
N PHE A 234 4.46 9.49 -30.83
CA PHE A 234 3.67 8.66 -29.91
C PHE A 234 2.27 8.39 -30.44
N GLN A 235 1.60 9.38 -31.04
CA GLN A 235 0.27 9.21 -31.63
C GLN A 235 0.29 8.29 -32.86
N GLU A 236 1.32 8.38 -33.70
CA GLU A 236 1.52 7.52 -34.88
C GLU A 236 1.72 6.05 -34.49
N ASN A 237 2.26 5.80 -33.30
CA ASN A 237 2.45 4.46 -32.73
C ASN A 237 1.29 4.00 -31.82
N GLY A 238 0.13 4.67 -31.90
CA GLY A 238 -1.10 4.26 -31.21
C GLY A 238 -1.28 4.78 -29.78
N ASN A 239 -0.41 5.69 -29.32
CA ASN A 239 -0.46 6.24 -27.98
C ASN A 239 -1.05 7.66 -27.96
N HIS A 240 -2.37 7.74 -27.78
CA HIS A 240 -3.13 8.99 -27.87
C HIS A 240 -3.38 9.69 -26.52
N GLN A 241 -2.95 9.11 -25.40
CA GLN A 241 -3.27 9.61 -24.06
C GLN A 241 -2.19 10.54 -23.47
N LYS A 242 -1.02 10.66 -24.11
CA LYS A 242 0.11 11.42 -23.55
C LYS A 242 -0.03 12.92 -23.82
N THR A 243 0.28 13.73 -22.80
CA THR A 243 0.26 15.19 -22.87
C THR A 243 1.67 15.77 -22.96
N ARG A 244 1.77 17.04 -23.39
CA ARG A 244 3.06 17.77 -23.52
C ARG A 244 3.78 17.85 -22.17
N THR A 245 3.04 18.16 -21.12
CA THR A 245 3.54 18.27 -19.74
C THR A 245 4.07 16.94 -19.23
N ALA A 246 3.31 15.85 -19.38
CA ALA A 246 3.74 14.51 -18.95
C ALA A 246 5.00 14.05 -19.69
N LEU A 247 5.18 14.48 -20.94
CA LEU A 247 6.37 14.17 -21.72
C LEU A 247 7.59 14.94 -21.22
N ILE A 248 7.43 16.22 -20.89
CA ILE A 248 8.51 17.07 -20.35
C ILE A 248 8.95 16.56 -18.97
N GLU A 249 8.01 16.18 -18.12
CA GLU A 249 8.27 15.52 -16.83
C GLU A 249 9.04 14.21 -17.02
N GLN A 250 8.57 13.34 -17.93
CA GLN A 250 9.20 12.06 -18.18
C GLN A 250 10.60 12.15 -18.83
N LEU A 251 10.88 13.22 -19.59
CA LEU A 251 12.21 13.50 -20.11
C LEU A 251 13.18 13.91 -18.99
N CYS A 252 12.70 14.64 -17.99
CA CYS A 252 13.51 14.99 -16.82
C CYS A 252 13.73 13.79 -15.90
N ASP A 253 12.68 13.00 -15.64
CA ASP A 253 12.74 11.81 -14.78
C ASP A 253 13.68 10.71 -15.31
N GLN A 254 13.95 10.70 -16.62
CA GLN A 254 14.90 9.79 -17.27
C GLN A 254 16.29 10.41 -17.50
N ASP A 255 16.56 11.58 -16.92
CA ASP A 255 17.79 12.36 -17.11
C ASP A 255 18.13 12.62 -18.60
N ILE A 256 17.11 12.65 -19.47
CA ILE A 256 17.28 12.89 -20.93
C ILE A 256 17.50 14.39 -21.19
N ILE A 257 16.87 15.24 -20.39
CA ILE A 257 17.05 16.70 -20.40
C ILE A 257 17.59 17.18 -19.06
N THR A 258 18.37 18.26 -19.08
CA THR A 258 18.83 18.92 -17.86
C THR A 258 17.68 19.68 -17.19
N LEU A 259 17.81 19.92 -15.88
CA LEU A 259 16.85 20.72 -15.11
C LEU A 259 16.64 22.12 -15.72
N ASP A 260 17.71 22.77 -16.20
CA ASP A 260 17.61 24.06 -16.90
C ASP A 260 16.73 23.97 -18.16
N ARG A 261 16.85 22.87 -18.92
CA ARG A 261 16.07 22.65 -20.14
C ARG A 261 14.62 22.26 -19.84
N TYR A 262 14.39 21.54 -18.75
CA TYR A 262 13.05 21.26 -18.23
C TYR A 262 12.34 22.57 -17.86
N ASP A 263 12.99 23.46 -17.11
CA ASP A 263 12.44 24.75 -16.71
C ASP A 263 12.07 25.60 -17.93
N GLU A 264 12.93 25.66 -18.96
CA GLU A 264 12.63 26.35 -20.22
C GLU A 264 11.38 25.80 -20.92
N LEU A 265 11.25 24.47 -21.00
CA LEU A 265 10.11 23.82 -21.64
C LEU A 265 8.81 24.01 -20.83
N MET A 266 8.90 23.94 -19.51
CA MET A 266 7.74 24.09 -18.64
C MET A 266 7.24 25.55 -18.55
N LYS A 267 8.13 26.53 -18.73
CA LYS A 267 7.75 27.95 -18.92
C LYS A 267 6.92 28.17 -20.18
N ILE A 268 7.20 27.43 -21.25
CA ILE A 268 6.45 27.52 -22.51
C ILE A 268 5.04 26.95 -22.35
N GLU A 269 4.89 25.85 -21.60
CA GLU A 269 3.59 25.20 -21.38
C GLU A 269 2.76 25.86 -20.26
N ASN A 270 3.40 26.48 -19.26
CA ASN A 270 2.73 27.10 -18.12
C ASN A 270 3.21 28.56 -17.88
N PRO A 271 2.42 29.58 -18.28
CA PRO A 271 2.78 30.99 -18.12
C PRO A 271 2.96 31.46 -16.67
N ASN A 272 2.44 30.71 -15.69
CA ASN A 272 2.55 31.02 -14.26
C ASN A 272 3.67 30.22 -13.55
N TYR A 273 4.49 29.48 -14.30
CA TYR A 273 5.55 28.62 -13.76
C TYR A 273 6.53 29.38 -12.84
N GLU A 274 6.96 30.58 -13.24
CA GLU A 274 7.92 31.39 -12.45
C GLU A 274 7.36 31.88 -11.11
N LYS A 275 6.05 32.10 -10.98
CA LYS A 275 5.43 32.50 -9.69
C LYS A 275 5.48 31.37 -8.66
N ASN A 276 5.48 30.11 -9.12
CA ASN A 276 5.58 28.94 -8.24
C ASN A 276 7.03 28.65 -7.81
N LEU A 277 8.03 29.03 -8.61
CA LEU A 277 9.46 28.93 -8.24
C LEU A 277 9.89 29.98 -7.19
N GLN A 278 9.23 31.14 -7.13
CA GLN A 278 9.62 32.25 -6.25
C GLN A 278 9.35 32.03 -4.75
N VAL A 279 8.68 30.95 -4.34
CA VAL A 279 8.60 30.58 -2.91
C VAL A 279 9.89 29.89 -2.43
N SER A 280 10.78 29.51 -3.36
CA SER A 280 12.01 28.79 -3.06
C SER A 280 13.21 29.33 -3.84
N SER A 281 13.72 30.52 -3.49
CA SER A 281 15.15 30.80 -3.71
C SER A 281 15.65 32.12 -3.12
N HIS A 282 16.73 32.04 -2.34
CA HIS A 282 17.75 33.09 -2.20
C HIS A 282 19.12 32.44 -1.83
N PRO A 283 20.27 33.07 -2.14
CA PRO A 283 20.98 32.83 -3.40
C PRO A 283 22.47 32.41 -3.24
N GLY A 284 22.95 31.61 -4.20
CA GLY A 284 24.21 31.85 -4.93
C GLY A 284 25.59 31.59 -4.29
N LYS A 285 26.26 30.57 -4.84
CA LYS A 285 27.68 30.45 -5.27
C LYS A 285 28.78 29.95 -4.31
N LYS A 286 29.31 28.78 -4.74
CA LYS A 286 30.71 28.31 -4.91
C LYS A 286 31.63 28.03 -3.71
N GLU A 287 32.23 26.83 -3.82
CA GLU A 287 33.55 26.36 -3.35
C GLU A 287 33.73 26.15 -1.83
N ASP A 288 33.84 24.86 -1.45
CA ASP A 288 34.93 24.25 -0.64
C ASP A 288 34.42 23.09 0.26
N GLU A 289 35.07 21.94 0.12
CA GLU A 289 34.74 20.62 0.68
C GLU A 289 34.66 20.53 2.22
N GLU A 290 35.04 21.59 2.95
CA GLU A 290 34.95 21.62 4.42
C GLU A 290 33.54 21.94 4.95
N LYS A 291 32.64 22.43 4.08
CA LYS A 291 31.30 22.89 4.51
C LYS A 291 30.31 21.75 4.76
N TRP A 292 30.49 20.59 4.11
CA TRP A 292 29.53 19.46 4.15
C TRP A 292 29.24 18.98 5.59
N SER A 293 30.22 19.06 6.48
CA SER A 293 30.03 18.64 7.88
C SER A 293 29.20 19.65 8.69
N LEU A 294 29.37 20.96 8.46
CA LEU A 294 28.65 21.99 9.22
C LEU A 294 27.19 22.15 8.75
N THR A 295 26.93 22.07 7.45
CA THR A 295 25.55 22.12 6.92
C THR A 295 24.76 20.88 7.32
N ALA A 296 25.33 19.67 7.22
CA ALA A 296 24.63 18.46 7.62
C ALA A 296 24.26 18.44 9.11
N VAL A 297 25.14 18.96 9.98
CA VAL A 297 24.85 19.08 11.43
C VAL A 297 23.73 20.09 11.69
N ASN A 298 23.74 21.22 10.98
CA ASN A 298 22.65 22.20 11.06
C ASN A 298 21.34 21.66 10.49
N ASP A 299 21.38 20.91 9.39
CA ASP A 299 20.19 20.32 8.76
C ASP A 299 19.54 19.28 9.67
N ILE A 300 20.35 18.44 10.34
CA ILE A 300 19.84 17.48 11.34
C ILE A 300 19.20 18.21 12.54
N GLN A 301 19.80 19.30 13.01
CA GLN A 301 19.23 20.11 14.09
C GLN A 301 17.90 20.77 13.66
N VAL A 302 17.84 21.36 12.46
CA VAL A 302 16.64 21.97 11.91
C VAL A 302 15.51 20.94 11.74
N LEU A 303 15.82 19.75 11.23
CA LEU A 303 14.85 18.66 11.06
C LEU A 303 14.35 18.14 12.42
N ARG A 304 15.24 18.00 13.40
CA ARG A 304 14.88 17.63 14.79
C ARG A 304 13.93 18.66 15.40
N ASP A 305 14.25 19.94 15.28
CA ASP A 305 13.46 21.02 15.88
C ASP A 305 12.09 21.14 15.21
N ARG A 306 12.00 20.91 13.90
CA ARG A 306 10.73 20.84 13.17
C ARG A 306 9.87 19.66 13.63
N LEU A 307 10.46 18.48 13.82
CA LEU A 307 9.76 17.29 14.32
C LEU A 307 9.26 17.47 15.77
N ILE A 308 10.01 18.18 16.62
CA ILE A 308 9.57 18.51 17.97
C ILE A 308 8.40 19.50 17.92
N LYS A 309 8.47 20.52 17.05
CA LYS A 309 7.41 21.51 16.84
C LYS A 309 6.10 20.89 16.32
N GLU A 310 6.20 19.82 15.54
CA GLU A 310 5.07 19.02 15.03
C GLU A 310 4.57 17.95 16.04
N ASN A 311 5.02 17.98 17.29
CA ASN A 311 4.66 17.03 18.36
C ASN A 311 5.03 15.55 18.05
N LYS A 312 6.00 15.33 17.16
CA LYS A 312 6.51 14.01 16.76
C LYS A 312 7.77 13.60 17.52
N GLY A 313 8.06 14.20 18.68
CA GLY A 313 9.26 13.93 19.47
C GLY A 313 9.48 12.45 19.84
N LYS A 314 8.39 11.67 20.00
CA LYS A 314 8.46 10.21 20.23
C LYS A 314 9.10 9.45 19.05
N MET A 315 8.95 9.92 17.82
CA MET A 315 9.56 9.30 16.64
C MET A 315 11.07 9.49 16.60
N ILE A 316 11.58 10.60 17.15
CA ILE A 316 13.03 10.86 17.24
C ILE A 316 13.67 9.87 18.21
N VAL A 317 13.03 9.63 19.36
CA VAL A 317 13.48 8.62 20.34
C VAL A 317 13.45 7.22 19.72
N TRP A 318 12.38 6.87 19.01
CA TRP A 318 12.29 5.60 18.29
C TRP A 318 13.41 5.45 17.24
N LEU A 319 13.67 6.48 16.44
CA LEU A 319 14.72 6.46 15.42
C LEU A 319 16.12 6.29 16.04
N GLN A 320 16.38 6.95 17.17
CA GLN A 320 17.61 6.77 17.93
C GLN A 320 17.78 5.33 18.42
N GLN A 321 16.71 4.72 18.95
CA GLN A 321 16.71 3.33 19.41
C GLN A 321 17.05 2.38 18.25
N THR A 322 16.36 2.52 17.12
CA THR A 322 16.57 1.69 15.92
C THR A 322 17.98 1.83 15.37
N LEU A 323 18.53 3.04 15.30
CA LEU A 323 19.90 3.26 14.83
C LEU A 323 20.93 2.62 15.77
N LEU A 324 20.74 2.72 17.09
CA LEU A 324 21.60 2.06 18.07
C LEU A 324 21.53 0.54 17.95
N GLU A 325 20.34 -0.04 17.75
CA GLU A 325 20.16 -1.47 17.53
C GLU A 325 20.84 -1.93 16.22
N CYS A 326 20.70 -1.17 15.13
CA CYS A 326 21.38 -1.44 13.87
C CYS A 326 22.91 -1.36 14.01
N CYS A 327 23.42 -0.34 14.72
CA CYS A 327 24.85 -0.21 15.00
C CYS A 327 25.37 -1.36 15.87
N TYR A 328 24.62 -1.75 16.90
CA TYR A 328 24.94 -2.90 17.75
C TYR A 328 24.99 -4.21 16.96
N ALA A 329 23.99 -4.47 16.12
CA ALA A 329 23.97 -5.64 15.26
C ALA A 329 25.17 -5.68 14.30
N LYS A 330 25.51 -4.53 13.70
CA LYS A 330 26.64 -4.44 12.75
C LYS A 330 28.01 -4.56 13.42
N LEU A 331 28.16 -4.06 14.65
CA LEU A 331 29.40 -4.17 15.42
C LEU A 331 29.63 -5.56 16.01
N ASN A 332 28.56 -6.32 16.33
CA ASN A 332 28.67 -7.72 16.76
C ASN A 332 28.82 -8.73 15.61
N LEU A 333 28.69 -8.27 14.37
CA LEU A 333 28.93 -9.07 13.16
C LEU A 333 30.35 -8.88 12.60
N LEU A 334 31.16 -8.03 13.25
CA LEU A 334 32.62 -7.91 13.09
C LEU A 334 33.31 -8.67 14.21
#